data_AF-A0A1L7WN17-F1
#
_entry.id   AF-A0A1L7WN17-F1
#
_cell.length_a   1.000
_cell.length_b   1.000
_cell.length_c   1.000
_cell.angle_alpha   90.00
_cell.angle_beta   90.00
_cell.angle_gamma   90.00
#
_symmetry.space_group_name_H-M   'P 1'
#
loop_
_entity.id
_entity.type
_entity.pdbx_description
1 polymer ?
#
loop_
_entity_poly.entity_id
_entity_poly.type
_entity_poly.pdbx_seq_one_letter_code
_entity_poly.pdbx_strand_id
1 'polypeptide(L)'
;MGSIETHEDVMAYQGQGRQQRSNSDSSTANAMTTPYAARPRKRTAHACDACRLRKSRCDGRQPCSWCTENEVDCLYGKQQPSVTQGKSDQILETVLRMDNLLRSIHENLSTHRPSLIPIQPRSIRPVFTTDEAERLLTSFQRNVNFWYPTVSKATLQTLFEKVRNGFVENTCEDCAALLVMALGAASELIHVVYSQTESRGFELRQQQSELMTMASVCFDEAMKLLTVAYMEVNTIATQCIFLAALYCAFLQRPLQTWSHLNTAAAKCRSLIAYGTGSGNPEDDECIRRIFWSCYIVESDYISELSHLPQSGVADQESEVPLPGPLQTHFTESETESSALYFLSCISIRRLLNRVHHLLYAAEKHNNYTSSQNSSQNEGLKALIAELDRQLVLWHETLPGFLQFEENTQDCGNEHAAFLRQRYLACKSVIYRPYVEIVLKHGDVQHARETVEGAGRCLKASCDHIANLRSFGQTVMIDTWICSLSMTSTMFIILVSLQNPALRPALLEHNISEFGPHLRQLLNSWINLIPQKSPSIQQSIRLIAEIENLIEESR
;
A
#
# COMPACT_ATOMS: atom_id res chain seq x y z
N MET A 1 39.42 -4.11 52.55
CA MET A 1 40.22 -4.54 51.38
C MET A 1 39.29 -4.54 50.17
N GLY A 2 39.51 -3.60 49.23
CA GLY A 2 38.88 -3.43 47.89
C GLY A 2 37.39 -3.05 47.87
N SER A 3 36.93 -1.78 47.77
CA SER A 3 37.02 -0.78 46.65
C SER A 3 36.21 -1.22 45.42
N ILE A 4 34.95 -0.78 45.18
CA ILE A 4 34.44 0.55 44.69
C ILE A 4 35.00 0.83 43.25
N GLU A 5 34.28 1.09 42.15
CA GLU A 5 33.10 1.94 41.84
C GLU A 5 32.53 1.65 40.42
N THR A 6 31.38 2.26 40.12
CA THR A 6 30.55 2.31 38.89
C THR A 6 31.07 3.23 37.77
N HIS A 7 30.68 3.00 36.50
CA HIS A 7 30.13 4.05 35.59
C HIS A 7 29.68 3.54 34.20
N GLU A 8 28.68 4.25 33.66
CA GLU A 8 28.06 4.24 32.32
C GLU A 8 29.05 4.51 31.17
N ASP A 9 28.76 4.08 29.92
CA ASP A 9 28.45 5.01 28.82
C ASP A 9 28.25 4.39 27.41
N VAL A 10 27.26 5.00 26.75
CA VAL A 10 26.96 5.29 25.34
C VAL A 10 28.13 5.16 24.34
N MET A 11 27.86 4.57 23.16
CA MET A 11 28.72 4.71 21.96
C MET A 11 27.92 5.32 20.79
N ALA A 12 28.17 6.60 20.55
CA ALA A 12 27.79 7.35 19.36
C ALA A 12 28.92 7.33 18.32
N TYR A 13 28.59 7.14 17.03
CA TYR A 13 29.51 7.29 15.92
C TYR A 13 29.45 8.73 15.38
N GLN A 14 30.52 9.50 15.56
CA GLN A 14 30.77 10.79 14.91
C GLN A 14 31.84 10.65 13.82
N GLY A 15 31.56 11.21 12.64
CA GLY A 15 32.49 11.38 11.54
C GLY A 15 33.39 12.61 11.70
N GLN A 16 34.63 12.51 11.23
CA GLN A 16 35.57 13.63 11.13
C GLN A 16 35.78 14.02 9.66
N GLY A 17 35.55 15.29 9.37
CA GLY A 17 35.95 15.95 8.14
C GLY A 17 37.39 16.47 8.19
N ARG A 18 37.96 16.73 7.01
CA ARG A 18 39.18 17.53 6.84
C ARG A 18 39.02 18.46 5.63
N GLN A 19 39.00 19.76 5.89
CA GLN A 19 39.16 20.85 4.93
C GLN A 19 40.63 21.30 4.87
N GLN A 20 41.00 21.92 3.74
CA GLN A 20 41.99 23.01 3.49
C GLN A 20 42.56 22.79 2.06
N ARG A 21 42.82 23.76 1.18
CA ARG A 21 42.85 25.24 1.20
C ARG A 21 42.91 25.73 -0.26
N SER A 22 42.47 26.96 -0.48
CA SER A 22 42.53 27.76 -1.72
C SER A 22 43.93 28.33 -2.04
N ASN A 23 44.25 28.55 -3.32
CA ASN A 23 44.87 29.81 -3.79
C ASN A 23 44.84 29.98 -5.31
N SER A 24 44.77 31.24 -5.71
CA SER A 24 44.61 31.83 -7.04
C SER A 24 45.93 32.08 -7.78
N ASP A 25 45.78 32.40 -9.08
CA ASP A 25 46.50 33.44 -9.86
C ASP A 25 47.29 33.04 -11.13
N SER A 26 46.77 33.61 -12.24
CA SER A 26 47.43 34.44 -13.28
C SER A 26 48.51 33.86 -14.23
N SER A 27 48.07 33.67 -15.48
CA SER A 27 48.56 34.25 -16.75
C SER A 27 50.04 34.17 -17.22
N THR A 28 50.15 33.61 -18.45
CA THR A 28 50.94 34.07 -19.64
C THR A 28 52.48 34.02 -19.64
N ALA A 29 53.05 33.30 -20.62
CA ALA A 29 53.94 33.88 -21.64
C ALA A 29 54.38 32.89 -22.75
N ASN A 30 54.51 33.45 -23.94
CA ASN A 30 54.85 32.94 -25.27
C ASN A 30 56.13 32.10 -25.43
N ALA A 31 56.15 31.21 -26.44
CA ALA A 31 57.28 31.11 -27.37
C ALA A 31 56.84 30.57 -28.75
N MET A 32 57.26 31.29 -29.80
CA MET A 32 56.95 31.12 -31.21
C MET A 32 57.63 29.90 -31.86
N THR A 33 56.94 29.29 -32.84
CA THR A 33 57.45 28.27 -33.76
C THR A 33 57.63 28.83 -35.18
N THR A 34 58.78 28.57 -35.79
CA THR A 34 59.07 28.67 -37.24
C THR A 34 59.22 27.27 -37.86
N PRO A 35 59.16 27.11 -39.21
CA PRO A 35 58.18 26.21 -39.82
C PRO A 35 58.79 25.06 -40.65
N TYR A 36 57.88 24.25 -41.21
CA TYR A 36 58.06 23.25 -42.30
C TYR A 36 58.67 21.88 -41.95
N ALA A 37 57.77 20.90 -41.74
CA ALA A 37 57.89 19.56 -42.31
C ALA A 37 56.49 18.94 -42.47
N ALA A 38 56.06 18.76 -43.71
CA ALA A 38 54.80 18.09 -44.06
C ALA A 38 54.82 16.64 -43.55
N ARG A 39 54.00 16.34 -42.53
CA ARG A 39 53.79 14.98 -42.02
C ARG A 39 52.77 14.23 -42.89
N PRO A 40 52.99 12.93 -43.17
CA PRO A 40 52.12 12.14 -44.04
C PRO A 40 50.71 12.03 -43.44
N ARG A 41 49.67 12.23 -44.28
CA ARG A 41 48.27 12.15 -43.86
C ARG A 41 47.97 10.76 -43.31
N LYS A 42 47.72 10.67 -41.99
CA LYS A 42 47.22 9.46 -41.35
C LYS A 42 45.90 9.06 -42.02
N ARG A 43 45.83 7.86 -42.59
CA ARG A 43 44.58 7.25 -43.02
C ARG A 43 43.76 6.92 -41.77
N THR A 44 42.55 7.45 -41.68
CA THR A 44 41.63 7.19 -40.58
C THR A 44 41.05 5.78 -40.73
N ALA A 45 41.11 4.97 -39.67
CA ALA A 45 40.61 3.59 -39.67
C ALA A 45 39.07 3.51 -39.68
N HIS A 46 38.37 4.57 -39.27
CA HIS A 46 36.92 4.63 -39.18
C HIS A 46 36.41 5.97 -39.74
N ALA A 47 35.49 5.92 -40.70
CA ALA A 47 34.81 7.11 -41.20
C ALA A 47 33.67 7.53 -40.26
N CYS A 48 33.32 8.82 -40.19
CA CYS A 48 32.12 9.28 -39.49
C CYS A 48 30.84 8.72 -40.15
N ASP A 49 29.73 8.73 -39.42
CA ASP A 49 28.46 8.14 -39.84
C ASP A 49 27.92 8.80 -41.13
N ALA A 50 28.03 10.12 -41.24
CA ALA A 50 27.64 10.87 -42.43
C ALA A 50 28.46 10.48 -43.68
N CYS A 51 29.78 10.39 -43.57
CA CYS A 51 30.63 9.94 -44.67
C CYS A 51 30.44 8.44 -44.97
N ARG A 52 30.13 7.62 -43.97
CA ARG A 52 29.87 6.19 -44.12
C ARG A 52 28.57 5.93 -44.88
N LEU A 53 27.48 6.63 -44.52
CA LEU A 53 26.20 6.59 -45.23
C LEU A 53 26.34 7.03 -46.70
N ARG A 54 27.15 8.07 -46.95
CA ARG A 54 27.39 8.58 -48.30
C ARG A 54 28.47 7.82 -49.09
N LYS A 55 29.15 6.85 -48.46
CA LYS A 55 30.31 6.13 -49.04
C LYS A 55 31.41 7.08 -49.56
N SER A 56 31.60 8.22 -48.92
CA SER A 56 32.63 9.22 -49.26
C SER A 56 33.87 9.08 -48.37
N ARG A 57 35.01 9.60 -48.82
CA ARG A 57 36.25 9.55 -48.03
C ARG A 57 36.14 10.51 -46.84
N CYS A 58 36.26 9.96 -45.63
CA CYS A 58 36.38 10.74 -44.40
C CYS A 58 37.85 10.94 -44.04
N ASP A 59 38.23 12.15 -43.66
CA ASP A 59 39.60 12.49 -43.25
C ASP A 59 39.85 12.35 -41.74
N GLY A 60 38.85 11.91 -40.96
CA GLY A 60 38.99 11.59 -39.54
C GLY A 60 39.08 12.77 -38.59
N ARG A 61 38.95 14.02 -39.07
CA ARG A 61 38.87 15.20 -38.19
C ARG A 61 37.50 15.24 -37.51
N GLN A 62 37.40 15.99 -36.40
CA GLN A 62 36.14 16.20 -35.67
C GLN A 62 35.85 17.71 -35.55
N PRO A 63 34.90 18.26 -36.32
CA PRO A 63 34.19 17.64 -37.45
C PRO A 63 35.12 17.36 -38.66
N CYS A 64 34.76 16.39 -39.50
CA CYS A 64 35.55 16.00 -40.68
C CYS A 64 35.37 17.04 -41.79
N SER A 65 36.38 17.24 -42.66
CA SER A 65 36.39 18.40 -43.59
C SER A 65 35.15 18.47 -44.48
N TRP A 66 34.67 17.31 -44.94
CA TRP A 66 33.45 17.24 -45.76
C TRP A 66 32.19 17.63 -44.99
N CYS A 67 32.06 17.16 -43.74
CA CYS A 67 30.92 17.52 -42.88
C CYS A 67 30.90 19.02 -42.56
N THR A 68 32.07 19.63 -42.35
CA THR A 68 32.19 21.08 -42.13
C THR A 68 31.74 21.88 -43.35
N GLU A 69 32.20 21.52 -44.56
CA GLU A 69 31.85 22.24 -45.79
C GLU A 69 30.38 22.11 -46.19
N ASN A 70 29.71 21.03 -45.77
CA ASN A 70 28.33 20.75 -46.15
C ASN A 70 27.35 20.98 -44.99
N GLU A 71 27.82 21.54 -43.86
CA GLU A 71 27.03 21.81 -42.66
C GLU A 71 26.22 20.57 -42.18
N VAL A 72 26.82 19.38 -42.27
CA VAL A 72 26.20 18.12 -41.85
C VAL A 72 26.84 17.66 -40.54
N ASP A 73 26.01 17.16 -39.62
CA ASP A 73 26.49 16.69 -38.31
C ASP A 73 27.49 15.52 -38.44
N CYS A 74 28.64 15.66 -37.79
CA CYS A 74 29.80 14.79 -37.97
C CYS A 74 30.00 13.86 -36.78
N LEU A 75 29.14 12.86 -36.67
CA LEU A 75 29.15 11.90 -35.58
C LEU A 75 29.92 10.64 -35.95
N TYR A 76 30.69 10.09 -35.01
CA TYR A 76 31.36 8.80 -35.15
C TYR A 76 30.60 7.84 -34.23
N GLY A 77 29.90 6.87 -34.81
CA GLY A 77 28.89 6.09 -34.11
C GLY A 77 29.35 5.49 -32.78
N LYS A 78 28.63 5.86 -31.71
CA LYS A 78 28.12 4.83 -30.80
C LYS A 78 27.27 3.91 -31.67
N GLN A 79 27.51 2.60 -31.58
CA GLN A 79 26.82 1.57 -32.36
C GLN A 79 25.34 1.94 -32.52
N GLN A 80 24.88 2.10 -33.78
CA GLN A 80 23.45 2.09 -34.06
C GLN A 80 22.90 0.77 -33.51
N PRO A 81 21.82 0.77 -32.69
CA PRO A 81 21.17 -0.45 -32.32
C PRO A 81 20.69 -1.11 -33.61
N SER A 82 21.26 -2.28 -33.92
CA SER A 82 20.73 -3.11 -34.98
C SER A 82 19.30 -3.45 -34.62
N VAL A 83 18.41 -3.27 -35.61
CA VAL A 83 17.01 -3.68 -35.59
C VAL A 83 16.91 -5.15 -35.16
N THR A 84 16.64 -5.31 -33.87
CA THR A 84 15.97 -6.40 -33.16
C THR A 84 16.05 -5.99 -31.70
N GLN A 85 15.16 -5.09 -31.25
CA GLN A 85 14.92 -4.96 -29.81
C GLN A 85 14.57 -6.37 -29.34
N GLY A 86 15.43 -6.99 -28.54
CA GLY A 86 15.10 -8.25 -27.90
C GLY A 86 13.87 -8.03 -27.04
N LYS A 87 12.99 -9.02 -26.93
CA LYS A 87 11.84 -8.95 -26.00
C LYS A 87 12.31 -8.68 -24.55
N SER A 88 13.56 -9.05 -24.23
CA SER A 88 14.27 -8.70 -23.00
C SER A 88 14.38 -7.19 -22.75
N ASP A 89 14.58 -6.37 -23.78
CA ASP A 89 14.73 -4.91 -23.66
C ASP A 89 13.39 -4.22 -23.37
N GLN A 90 12.27 -4.74 -23.92
CA GLN A 90 10.92 -4.24 -23.63
C GLN A 90 10.46 -4.58 -22.20
N ILE A 91 10.80 -5.78 -21.72
CA ILE A 91 10.53 -6.18 -20.33
C ILE A 91 11.37 -5.33 -19.37
N LEU A 92 12.65 -5.09 -19.68
CA LEU A 92 13.53 -4.21 -18.90
C LEU A 92 13.02 -2.76 -18.89
N GLU A 93 12.56 -2.24 -20.03
CA GLU A 93 11.94 -0.91 -20.13
C GLU A 93 10.64 -0.83 -19.31
N THR A 94 9.82 -1.88 -19.30
CA THR A 94 8.59 -1.95 -18.51
C THR A 94 8.87 -2.07 -17.00
N VAL A 95 9.91 -2.81 -16.60
CA VAL A 95 10.37 -2.92 -15.21
C VAL A 95 11.01 -1.61 -14.72
N LEU A 96 11.82 -0.94 -15.54
CA LEU A 96 12.35 0.39 -15.24
C LEU A 96 11.23 1.43 -15.15
N ARG A 97 10.18 1.29 -15.98
CA ARG A 97 8.96 2.09 -15.86
C ARG A 97 8.28 1.83 -14.52
N MET A 98 8.12 0.58 -14.09
CA MET A 98 7.57 0.20 -12.77
C MET A 98 8.33 0.80 -11.59
N ASP A 99 9.67 0.73 -11.58
CA ASP A 99 10.50 1.31 -10.51
C ASP A 99 10.38 2.84 -10.44
N ASN A 100 10.40 3.51 -11.59
CA ASN A 100 10.18 4.96 -11.66
C ASN A 100 8.76 5.35 -11.24
N LEU A 101 7.79 4.48 -11.50
CA LEU A 101 6.38 4.68 -11.18
C LEU A 101 6.08 4.57 -9.70
N LEU A 102 6.63 3.52 -9.07
CA LEU A 102 6.52 3.31 -7.62
C LEU A 102 7.19 4.48 -6.90
N ARG A 103 8.38 4.91 -7.35
CA ARG A 103 9.04 6.11 -6.81
C ARG A 103 8.18 7.37 -6.94
N SER A 104 7.55 7.58 -8.09
CA SER A 104 6.66 8.74 -8.30
C SER A 104 5.43 8.71 -7.39
N ILE A 105 4.83 7.54 -7.14
CA ILE A 105 3.71 7.42 -6.18
C ILE A 105 4.17 7.77 -4.77
N HIS A 106 5.36 7.31 -4.37
CA HIS A 106 5.95 7.60 -3.05
C HIS A 106 6.30 9.09 -2.87
N GLU A 107 6.84 9.75 -3.89
CA GLU A 107 7.16 11.18 -3.86
C GLU A 107 5.90 12.06 -3.68
N ASN A 108 4.75 11.58 -4.15
CA ASN A 108 3.47 12.28 -4.09
C ASN A 108 2.67 12.01 -2.79
N LEU A 109 3.20 11.24 -1.85
CA LEU A 109 2.53 10.97 -0.55
C LEU A 109 2.36 12.24 0.30
N SER A 110 3.30 13.19 0.20
CA SER A 110 3.37 14.38 1.07
C SER A 110 3.32 15.71 0.33
N THR A 111 3.90 15.79 -0.88
CA THR A 111 4.26 17.06 -1.54
C THR A 111 3.09 17.91 -2.04
N HIS A 112 1.89 17.33 -2.15
CA HIS A 112 0.74 18.00 -2.79
C HIS A 112 -0.54 18.05 -1.94
N ARG A 113 -0.49 17.67 -0.64
CA ARG A 113 -1.71 17.72 0.18
C ARG A 113 -1.85 19.04 0.93
N PRO A 114 -3.03 19.68 0.87
CA PRO A 114 -3.34 20.74 1.81
C PRO A 114 -3.32 20.17 3.24
N SER A 115 -2.85 20.99 4.17
CA SER A 115 -2.94 20.72 5.61
C SER A 115 -4.35 20.25 5.96
N LEU A 116 -4.46 19.33 6.91
CA LEU A 116 -5.75 18.89 7.46
C LEU A 116 -6.60 20.09 7.93
N ILE A 117 -5.96 21.22 8.23
CA ILE A 117 -6.55 22.37 8.87
C ILE A 117 -6.14 23.65 8.11
N PRO A 118 -7.04 24.30 7.35
CA PRO A 118 -7.16 25.74 7.48
C PRO A 118 -7.73 25.97 8.89
N ILE A 119 -7.04 26.71 9.76
CA ILE A 119 -7.57 27.04 11.10
C ILE A 119 -8.79 27.93 10.86
N GLN A 120 -9.96 27.33 10.72
CA GLN A 120 -11.21 28.06 10.77
C GLN A 120 -11.59 28.14 12.24
N PRO A 121 -11.82 29.35 12.79
CA PRO A 121 -12.27 29.54 14.16
C PRO A 121 -13.75 29.15 14.30
N ARG A 122 -14.12 27.91 13.90
CA ARG A 122 -15.40 27.34 14.26
C ARG A 122 -15.33 26.94 15.73
N SER A 123 -16.00 27.76 16.54
CA SER A 123 -16.05 27.70 18.00
C SER A 123 -17.31 26.99 18.53
N ILE A 124 -18.08 26.31 17.67
CA ILE A 124 -19.33 25.65 18.07
C ILE A 124 -19.15 24.14 17.92
N ARG A 125 -19.25 23.43 19.04
CA ARG A 125 -19.22 21.96 19.06
C ARG A 125 -20.45 21.39 18.34
N PRO A 126 -20.33 20.23 17.69
CA PRO A 126 -21.49 19.60 17.07
C PRO A 126 -22.54 19.26 18.13
N VAL A 127 -23.81 19.46 17.76
CA VAL A 127 -24.98 19.11 18.57
C VAL A 127 -25.80 18.12 17.76
N PHE A 128 -26.31 17.10 18.44
CA PHE A 128 -27.07 16.02 17.82
C PHE A 128 -28.44 15.92 18.46
N THR A 129 -29.45 15.61 17.66
CA THR A 129 -30.67 15.01 18.22
C THR A 129 -30.36 13.60 18.73
N THR A 130 -31.17 13.09 19.66
CA THR A 130 -31.03 11.71 20.17
C THR A 130 -31.07 10.70 19.02
N ASP A 131 -32.03 10.85 18.10
CA ASP A 131 -32.20 9.93 16.96
C ASP A 131 -30.99 9.95 16.01
N GLU A 132 -30.40 11.12 15.76
CA GLU A 132 -29.18 11.22 14.96
C GLU A 132 -28.00 10.53 15.64
N ALA A 133 -27.80 10.77 16.94
CA ALA A 133 -26.73 10.14 17.69
C ALA A 133 -26.87 8.61 17.74
N GLU A 134 -28.09 8.09 17.94
CA GLU A 134 -28.36 6.65 17.95
C GLU A 134 -28.12 6.01 16.58
N ARG A 135 -28.56 6.66 15.51
CA ARG A 135 -28.32 6.21 14.13
C ARG A 135 -26.82 6.16 13.81
N LEU A 136 -26.07 7.21 14.12
CA LEU A 136 -24.63 7.26 13.86
C LEU A 136 -23.86 6.24 14.71
N LEU A 137 -24.24 6.06 15.98
CA LEU A 137 -23.68 5.02 16.84
C LEU A 137 -23.92 3.61 16.29
N THR A 138 -25.14 3.36 15.80
CA THR A 138 -25.50 2.09 15.18
C THR A 138 -24.72 1.85 13.89
N SER A 139 -24.54 2.90 13.06
CA SER A 139 -23.70 2.83 11.87
C SER A 139 -22.24 2.51 12.23
N PHE A 140 -21.67 3.19 13.23
CA PHE A 140 -20.32 2.91 13.73
C PHE A 140 -20.19 1.45 14.19
N GLN A 141 -21.13 0.97 15.01
CA GLN A 141 -21.09 -0.38 15.55
C GLN A 141 -21.07 -1.41 14.42
N ARG A 142 -21.97 -1.29 13.44
CA ARG A 142 -22.11 -2.24 12.32
C ARG A 142 -21.00 -2.17 11.29
N ASN A 143 -20.55 -0.96 10.95
CA ASN A 143 -19.73 -0.73 9.77
C ASN A 143 -18.26 -0.42 10.10
N VAL A 144 -17.91 -0.26 11.38
CA VAL A 144 -16.54 0.04 11.83
C VAL A 144 -16.13 -0.92 12.95
N ASN A 145 -16.91 -0.96 14.05
CA ASN A 145 -16.60 -1.81 15.19
C ASN A 145 -16.79 -3.30 14.88
N PHE A 146 -17.63 -3.67 13.91
CA PHE A 146 -17.70 -5.05 13.44
C PHE A 146 -16.35 -5.55 12.90
N TRP A 147 -15.68 -4.71 12.10
CA TRP A 147 -14.42 -5.02 11.42
C TRP A 147 -13.22 -4.93 12.37
N TYR A 148 -13.25 -3.93 13.26
CA TYR A 148 -12.24 -3.72 14.31
C TYR A 148 -12.93 -3.57 15.68
N PRO A 149 -13.29 -4.70 16.32
CA PRO A 149 -14.08 -4.74 17.55
C PRO A 149 -13.27 -4.30 18.75
N THR A 150 -13.00 -3.01 18.83
CA THR A 150 -12.08 -2.36 19.77
C THR A 150 -12.79 -1.59 20.86
N VAL A 151 -14.10 -1.35 20.71
CA VAL A 151 -14.94 -0.64 21.68
C VAL A 151 -16.04 -1.57 22.20
N SER A 152 -16.17 -1.71 23.51
CA SER A 152 -17.23 -2.54 24.12
C SER A 152 -18.59 -1.85 24.05
N LYS A 153 -19.67 -2.64 24.13
CA LYS A 153 -21.05 -2.13 24.20
C LYS A 153 -21.25 -1.19 25.38
N ALA A 154 -20.65 -1.51 26.54
CA ALA A 154 -20.71 -0.66 27.72
C ALA A 154 -20.03 0.69 27.46
N THR A 155 -18.83 0.69 26.86
CA THR A 155 -18.16 1.93 26.45
C THR A 155 -19.00 2.72 25.46
N LEU A 156 -19.60 2.08 24.44
CA LEU A 156 -20.47 2.76 23.47
C LEU A 156 -21.67 3.44 24.14
N GLN A 157 -22.27 2.83 25.16
CA GLN A 157 -23.35 3.43 25.94
C GLN A 157 -22.87 4.66 26.71
N THR A 158 -21.70 4.59 27.36
CA THR A 158 -21.10 5.74 28.04
C THR A 158 -20.80 6.89 27.07
N LEU A 159 -20.24 6.58 25.90
CA LEU A 159 -19.96 7.60 24.88
C LEU A 159 -21.25 8.24 24.33
N PHE A 160 -22.32 7.47 24.19
CA PHE A 160 -23.62 8.00 23.79
C PHE A 160 -24.19 8.99 24.82
N GLU A 161 -24.04 8.71 26.11
CA GLU A 161 -24.44 9.65 27.17
C GLU A 161 -23.64 10.95 27.10
N LYS A 162 -22.34 10.89 26.77
CA LYS A 162 -21.49 12.07 26.55
C LYS A 162 -21.99 12.91 25.36
N VAL A 163 -22.36 12.27 24.24
CA VAL A 163 -22.95 12.97 23.09
C VAL A 163 -24.22 13.71 23.49
N ARG A 164 -25.11 13.07 24.28
CA ARG A 164 -26.38 13.67 24.72
C ARG A 164 -26.19 14.84 25.68
N ASN A 165 -25.19 14.78 26.55
CA ASN A 165 -24.94 15.81 27.56
C ASN A 165 -24.14 17.01 27.02
N GLY A 166 -23.62 16.91 25.79
CA GLY A 166 -22.73 17.89 25.19
C GLY A 166 -21.29 17.71 25.71
N PHE A 167 -20.33 17.77 24.79
CA PHE A 167 -18.91 17.62 25.11
C PHE A 167 -18.44 18.84 25.91
N VAL A 168 -18.35 18.77 27.24
CA VAL A 168 -18.00 19.93 28.08
C VAL A 168 -16.65 19.74 28.77
N GLU A 169 -16.21 18.50 28.98
CA GLU A 169 -15.13 18.17 29.90
C GLU A 169 -13.74 18.16 29.23
N ASN A 170 -13.68 18.08 27.89
CA ASN A 170 -12.46 17.97 27.10
C ASN A 170 -11.63 16.72 27.43
N THR A 171 -12.29 15.60 27.69
CA THR A 171 -11.61 14.36 28.08
C THR A 171 -11.35 13.42 26.89
N CYS A 172 -10.65 12.32 27.15
CA CYS A 172 -10.53 11.23 26.20
C CYS A 172 -11.90 10.67 25.79
N GLU A 173 -12.89 10.61 26.68
CA GLU A 173 -14.25 10.18 26.35
C GLU A 173 -14.95 11.15 25.40
N ASP A 174 -14.78 12.46 25.58
CA ASP A 174 -15.30 13.45 24.63
C ASP A 174 -14.66 13.27 23.24
N CYS A 175 -13.34 13.05 23.19
CA CYS A 175 -12.61 12.76 21.96
C CYS A 175 -13.11 11.45 21.30
N ALA A 176 -13.24 10.37 22.07
CA ALA A 176 -13.73 9.08 21.60
C ALA A 176 -15.15 9.19 21.07
N ALA A 177 -16.05 9.88 21.77
CA ALA A 177 -17.43 10.08 21.35
C ALA A 177 -17.50 10.85 20.01
N LEU A 178 -16.70 11.91 19.85
CA LEU A 178 -16.61 12.64 18.58
C LEU A 178 -16.06 11.75 17.44
N LEU A 179 -15.04 10.93 17.70
CA LEU A 179 -14.49 9.99 16.71
C LEU A 179 -15.48 8.90 16.31
N VAL A 180 -16.24 8.37 17.27
CA VAL A 180 -17.32 7.39 17.01
C VAL A 180 -18.41 8.00 16.15
N MET A 181 -18.84 9.25 16.44
CA MET A 181 -19.80 9.96 15.58
C MET A 181 -19.23 10.25 14.19
N ALA A 182 -17.96 10.66 14.09
CA ALA A 182 -17.31 10.94 12.81
C ALA A 182 -17.23 9.69 11.91
N LEU A 183 -16.79 8.57 12.47
CA LEU A 183 -16.70 7.29 11.79
C LEU A 183 -18.09 6.69 11.49
N GLY A 184 -19.06 6.91 12.37
CA GLY A 184 -20.47 6.56 12.12
C GLY A 184 -21.04 7.29 10.91
N ALA A 185 -20.79 8.60 10.79
CA ALA A 185 -21.23 9.41 9.66
C ALA A 185 -20.49 9.04 8.37
N ALA A 186 -19.18 8.77 8.45
CA ALA A 186 -18.39 8.33 7.30
C ALA A 186 -18.82 6.94 6.78
N SER A 187 -19.11 5.98 7.67
CA SER A 187 -19.63 4.67 7.27
C SER A 187 -21.03 4.75 6.67
N GLU A 188 -21.90 5.58 7.24
CA GLU A 188 -23.24 5.78 6.70
C GLU A 188 -23.19 6.43 5.32
N LEU A 189 -22.29 7.39 5.11
CA LEU A 189 -22.04 7.99 3.79
C LEU A 189 -21.68 6.93 2.75
N ILE A 190 -20.75 6.02 3.08
CA ILE A 190 -20.37 4.91 2.19
C ILE A 190 -21.59 4.04 1.87
N HIS A 191 -22.36 3.64 2.89
CA HIS A 191 -23.56 2.84 2.68
C HIS A 191 -24.59 3.55 1.79
N VAL A 192 -24.87 4.84 2.03
CA VAL A 192 -25.81 5.63 1.21
C VAL A 192 -25.35 5.71 -0.24
N VAL A 193 -24.05 5.88 -0.50
CA VAL A 193 -23.51 6.00 -1.86
C VAL A 193 -23.58 4.68 -2.64
N TYR A 194 -23.41 3.54 -1.96
CA TYR A 194 -23.36 2.21 -2.61
C TYR A 194 -24.62 1.36 -2.42
N SER A 195 -25.56 1.78 -1.59
CA SER A 195 -26.89 1.16 -1.53
C SER A 195 -27.62 1.36 -2.85
N GLN A 196 -28.18 0.28 -3.40
CA GLN A 196 -28.73 0.20 -4.76
C GLN A 196 -30.06 0.96 -4.96
N THR A 197 -30.35 2.02 -4.20
CA THR A 197 -31.54 2.84 -4.41
C THR A 197 -31.32 3.82 -5.58
N GLU A 198 -32.07 3.60 -6.66
CA GLU A 198 -32.04 4.34 -7.94
C GLU A 198 -32.39 5.85 -7.83
N SER A 199 -32.59 6.39 -6.63
CA SER A 199 -32.94 7.80 -6.43
C SER A 199 -31.71 8.70 -6.56
N ARG A 200 -31.24 8.90 -7.80
CA ARG A 200 -30.30 9.96 -8.19
C ARG A 200 -30.99 11.34 -8.13
N GLY A 201 -31.44 11.72 -6.94
CA GLY A 201 -32.17 12.94 -6.65
C GLY A 201 -31.30 14.05 -6.04
N PHE A 202 -31.88 15.25 -5.92
CA PHE A 202 -31.30 16.35 -5.14
C PHE A 202 -31.13 15.96 -3.66
N GLU A 203 -32.12 15.25 -3.10
CA GLU A 203 -32.14 14.81 -1.69
C GLU A 203 -30.97 13.89 -1.32
N LEU A 204 -30.63 12.92 -2.16
CA LEU A 204 -29.48 12.02 -1.91
C LEU A 204 -28.15 12.80 -1.87
N ARG A 205 -27.97 13.77 -2.77
CA ARG A 205 -26.76 14.63 -2.77
C ARG A 205 -26.71 15.53 -1.55
N GLN A 206 -27.86 16.03 -1.11
CA GLN A 206 -27.97 16.79 0.12
C GLN A 206 -27.57 15.91 1.33
N GLN A 207 -28.14 14.71 1.46
CA GLN A 207 -27.81 13.77 2.53
C GLN A 207 -26.32 13.40 2.55
N GLN A 208 -25.72 13.14 1.38
CA GLN A 208 -24.28 12.89 1.27
C GLN A 208 -23.45 14.08 1.77
N SER A 209 -23.83 15.30 1.37
CA SER A 209 -23.16 16.53 1.80
C SER A 209 -23.29 16.76 3.31
N GLU A 210 -24.46 16.46 3.89
CA GLU A 210 -24.73 16.57 5.32
C GLU A 210 -23.90 15.57 6.12
N LEU A 211 -23.88 14.29 5.72
CA LEU A 211 -23.06 13.25 6.36
C LEU A 211 -21.56 13.56 6.28
N MET A 212 -21.07 14.01 5.12
CA MET A 212 -19.67 14.40 4.97
C MET A 212 -19.31 15.61 5.85
N THR A 213 -20.21 16.60 5.93
CA THR A 213 -20.01 17.77 6.80
C THR A 213 -20.00 17.36 8.26
N MET A 214 -20.93 16.49 8.67
CA MET A 214 -21.00 15.96 10.04
C MET A 214 -19.71 15.21 10.40
N ALA A 215 -19.28 14.28 9.54
CA ALA A 215 -18.05 13.52 9.73
C ALA A 215 -16.84 14.45 9.90
N SER A 216 -16.70 15.44 9.01
CA SER A 216 -15.61 16.42 9.07
C SER A 216 -15.63 17.26 10.34
N VAL A 217 -16.80 17.82 10.72
CA VAL A 217 -16.91 18.67 11.91
C VAL A 217 -16.59 17.89 13.19
N CYS A 218 -17.09 16.66 13.30
CA CYS A 218 -16.80 15.81 14.45
C CYS A 218 -15.31 15.46 14.53
N PHE A 219 -14.70 15.10 13.40
CA PHE A 219 -13.28 14.78 13.35
C PHE A 219 -12.41 16.01 13.64
N ASP A 220 -12.73 17.18 13.10
CA ASP A 220 -12.01 18.42 13.34
C ASP A 220 -12.03 18.80 14.83
N GLU A 221 -13.16 18.59 15.52
CA GLU A 221 -13.28 18.81 16.95
C GLU A 221 -12.51 17.74 17.76
N ALA A 222 -12.61 16.47 17.36
CA ALA A 222 -11.84 15.38 17.97
C ALA A 222 -10.33 15.63 17.88
N MET A 223 -9.85 16.15 16.75
CA MET A 223 -8.43 16.47 16.54
C MET A 223 -7.91 17.54 17.51
N LYS A 224 -8.77 18.48 17.95
CA LYS A 224 -8.39 19.46 19.00
C LYS A 224 -8.17 18.77 20.35
N LEU A 225 -9.00 17.78 20.66
CA LEU A 225 -8.93 17.00 21.91
C LEU A 225 -7.91 15.85 21.86
N LEU A 226 -7.44 15.46 20.68
CA LEU A 226 -6.52 14.33 20.52
C LEU A 226 -5.21 14.51 21.29
N THR A 227 -4.82 15.76 21.56
CA THR A 227 -3.70 16.10 22.44
C THR A 227 -3.83 15.49 23.83
N VAL A 228 -5.03 15.46 24.40
CA VAL A 228 -5.31 14.81 25.70
C VAL A 228 -5.07 13.31 25.58
N ALA A 229 -5.61 12.69 24.53
CA ALA A 229 -5.39 11.27 24.26
C ALA A 229 -3.93 10.93 23.99
N TYR A 230 -3.10 11.86 23.49
CA TYR A 230 -1.65 11.64 23.36
C TYR A 230 -0.95 11.61 24.73
N MET A 231 -1.34 12.49 25.65
CA MET A 231 -0.72 12.62 26.97
C MET A 231 -1.09 11.49 27.94
N GLU A 232 -2.27 10.89 27.78
CA GLU A 232 -2.75 9.81 28.66
C GLU A 232 -2.34 8.42 28.18
N VAL A 233 -2.18 7.47 29.11
CA VAL A 233 -1.86 6.06 28.80
C VAL A 233 -2.92 5.18 29.46
N ASN A 234 -4.04 4.99 28.78
CA ASN A 234 -5.16 4.15 29.20
C ASN A 234 -5.91 3.61 27.96
N THR A 235 -6.96 2.81 28.19
CA THR A 235 -7.76 2.20 27.12
C THR A 235 -8.40 3.22 26.19
N ILE A 236 -9.13 4.19 26.73
CA ILE A 236 -9.88 5.19 25.93
C ILE A 236 -8.92 6.05 25.12
N ALA A 237 -7.82 6.52 25.70
CA ALA A 237 -6.79 7.27 25.00
C ALA A 237 -6.21 6.49 23.81
N THR A 238 -5.98 5.18 23.99
CA THR A 238 -5.48 4.30 22.93
C THR A 238 -6.54 4.07 21.84
N GLN A 239 -7.83 3.91 22.22
CA GLN A 239 -8.95 3.86 21.29
C GLN A 239 -9.05 5.15 20.47
N CYS A 240 -8.96 6.33 21.08
CA CYS A 240 -9.01 7.61 20.38
C CYS A 240 -7.96 7.68 19.26
N ILE A 241 -6.71 7.33 19.58
CA ILE A 241 -5.62 7.37 18.61
C ILE A 241 -5.85 6.35 17.48
N PHE A 242 -6.30 5.15 17.81
CA PHE A 242 -6.62 4.14 16.79
C PHE A 242 -7.79 4.55 15.88
N LEU A 243 -8.88 5.06 16.44
CA LEU A 243 -10.05 5.54 15.68
C LEU A 243 -9.68 6.76 14.81
N ALA A 244 -8.82 7.65 15.31
CA ALA A 244 -8.28 8.75 14.50
C ALA A 244 -7.46 8.22 13.29
N ALA A 245 -6.73 7.10 13.47
CA ALA A 245 -6.03 6.44 12.37
C ALA A 245 -7.00 5.91 11.30
N LEU A 246 -8.10 5.27 11.71
CA LEU A 246 -9.14 4.77 10.80
C LEU A 246 -9.79 5.91 10.01
N TYR A 247 -10.10 7.04 10.67
CA TYR A 247 -10.64 8.20 9.98
C TYR A 247 -9.61 8.82 9.01
N CYS A 248 -8.34 8.87 9.37
CA CYS A 248 -7.28 9.25 8.43
C CYS A 248 -7.20 8.30 7.22
N ALA A 249 -7.45 7.01 7.42
CA ALA A 249 -7.50 6.04 6.32
C ALA A 249 -8.68 6.32 5.38
N PHE A 250 -9.85 6.67 5.93
CA PHE A 250 -11.01 7.13 5.16
C PHE A 250 -10.73 8.41 4.36
N LEU A 251 -9.99 9.36 4.95
CA LEU A 251 -9.46 10.54 4.23
C LEU A 251 -8.35 10.20 3.24
N GLN A 252 -8.02 8.91 3.08
CA GLN A 252 -6.98 8.38 2.21
C GLN A 252 -5.61 8.97 2.54
N ARG A 253 -5.28 9.23 3.82
CA ARG A 253 -4.07 9.95 4.28
C ARG A 253 -3.05 8.97 4.90
N PRO A 254 -2.26 8.25 4.08
CA PRO A 254 -1.50 7.09 4.53
C PRO A 254 -0.45 7.39 5.62
N LEU A 255 0.24 8.53 5.54
CA LEU A 255 1.27 8.89 6.51
C LEU A 255 0.69 9.28 7.87
N GLN A 256 -0.46 9.96 7.87
CA GLN A 256 -1.19 10.29 9.09
C GLN A 256 -1.78 9.02 9.72
N THR A 257 -2.39 8.16 8.92
CA THR A 257 -2.86 6.83 9.35
C THR A 257 -1.73 6.06 10.02
N TRP A 258 -0.59 5.92 9.35
CA TRP A 258 0.59 5.24 9.89
C TRP A 258 1.08 5.88 11.21
N SER A 259 1.18 7.21 11.29
CA SER A 259 1.64 7.91 12.50
C SER A 259 0.75 7.62 13.73
N HIS A 260 -0.57 7.67 13.53
CA HIS A 260 -1.53 7.32 14.58
C HIS A 260 -1.47 5.83 14.94
N LEU A 261 -1.38 4.93 13.96
CA LEU A 261 -1.22 3.49 14.19
C LEU A 261 0.03 3.20 15.01
N ASN A 262 1.17 3.81 14.69
CA ASN A 262 2.43 3.62 15.39
C ASN A 262 2.33 4.06 16.86
N THR A 263 1.65 5.17 17.11
CA THR A 263 1.40 5.65 18.48
C THR A 263 0.46 4.70 19.24
N ALA A 264 -0.66 4.30 18.64
CA ALA A 264 -1.62 3.37 19.25
C ALA A 264 -0.96 2.02 19.58
N ALA A 265 -0.14 1.52 18.66
CA ALA A 265 0.69 0.34 18.83
C ALA A 265 1.64 0.46 20.03
N ALA A 266 2.41 1.56 20.13
CA ALA A 266 3.32 1.79 21.24
C ALA A 266 2.59 1.83 22.60
N LYS A 267 1.39 2.42 22.65
CA LYS A 267 0.54 2.41 23.85
C LYS A 267 0.02 1.01 24.19
N CYS A 268 -0.45 0.26 23.20
CA CYS A 268 -0.88 -1.13 23.41
C CYS A 268 0.25 -1.97 24.00
N ARG A 269 1.45 -1.89 23.43
CA ARG A 269 2.62 -2.62 23.91
C ARG A 269 2.96 -2.26 25.37
N SER A 270 2.89 -0.97 25.70
CA SER A 270 3.12 -0.50 27.07
C SER A 270 2.06 -1.02 28.04
N LEU A 271 0.78 -0.93 27.67
CA LEU A 271 -0.35 -1.38 28.50
C LEU A 271 -0.41 -2.90 28.64
N ILE A 272 0.01 -3.66 27.63
CA ILE A 272 0.14 -5.12 27.72
C ILE A 272 1.28 -5.51 28.67
N ALA A 273 2.41 -4.78 28.63
CA ALA A 273 3.57 -5.09 29.45
C ALA A 273 3.38 -4.72 30.93
N TYR A 274 2.74 -3.58 31.20
CA TYR A 274 2.62 -3.03 32.56
C TYR A 274 1.20 -3.16 33.15
N GLY A 275 0.23 -3.62 32.37
CA GLY A 275 -1.18 -3.65 32.73
C GLY A 275 -1.90 -2.33 32.46
N THR A 276 -3.22 -2.39 32.30
CA THR A 276 -4.08 -1.20 32.11
C THR A 276 -4.30 -0.41 33.40
N GLY A 277 -4.14 -1.05 34.56
CA GLY A 277 -4.32 -0.44 35.87
C GLY A 277 -5.78 -0.14 36.25
N SER A 278 -6.77 -0.47 35.39
CA SER A 278 -8.18 -0.20 35.66
C SER A 278 -8.86 -1.24 36.56
N GLY A 279 -8.30 -2.46 36.62
CA GLY A 279 -8.92 -3.61 37.29
C GLY A 279 -10.14 -4.18 36.55
N ASN A 280 -10.49 -3.63 35.38
CA ASN A 280 -11.58 -4.10 34.53
C ASN A 280 -11.03 -5.00 33.41
N PRO A 281 -11.40 -6.29 33.35
CA PRO A 281 -10.90 -7.20 32.32
C PRO A 281 -11.33 -6.80 30.89
N GLU A 282 -12.41 -6.02 30.72
CA GLU A 282 -12.78 -5.52 29.40
C GLU A 282 -11.74 -4.55 28.82
N ASP A 283 -11.04 -3.79 29.67
CA ASP A 283 -10.01 -2.86 29.23
C ASP A 283 -8.80 -3.59 28.64
N ASP A 284 -8.36 -4.66 29.32
CA ASP A 284 -7.25 -5.50 28.85
C ASP A 284 -7.61 -6.15 27.51
N GLU A 285 -8.85 -6.60 27.35
CA GLU A 285 -9.34 -7.21 26.11
C GLU A 285 -9.49 -6.15 24.98
N CYS A 286 -9.95 -4.93 25.29
CA CYS A 286 -9.97 -3.83 24.33
C CYS A 286 -8.56 -3.49 23.82
N ILE A 287 -7.58 -3.38 24.72
CA ILE A 287 -6.17 -3.14 24.34
C ILE A 287 -5.63 -4.27 23.46
N ARG A 288 -5.94 -5.53 23.79
CA ARG A 288 -5.55 -6.68 22.97
C ARG A 288 -6.15 -6.61 21.56
N ARG A 289 -7.42 -6.22 21.44
CA ARG A 289 -8.09 -6.04 20.14
C ARG A 289 -7.52 -4.87 19.35
N ILE A 290 -7.14 -3.77 20.01
CA ILE A 290 -6.46 -2.64 19.34
C ILE A 290 -5.07 -3.08 18.87
N PHE A 291 -4.31 -3.82 19.67
CA PHE A 291 -3.01 -4.38 19.27
C PHE A 291 -3.12 -5.18 17.96
N TRP A 292 -4.06 -6.14 17.91
CA TRP A 292 -4.27 -6.95 16.71
C TRP A 292 -4.81 -6.15 15.51
N SER A 293 -5.60 -5.10 15.77
CA SER A 293 -6.05 -4.19 14.72
C SER A 293 -4.88 -3.37 14.16
N CYS A 294 -4.01 -2.83 15.02
CA CYS A 294 -2.76 -2.20 14.61
C CYS A 294 -1.87 -3.17 13.82
N TYR A 295 -1.72 -4.42 14.26
CA TYR A 295 -0.97 -5.44 13.54
C TYR A 295 -1.48 -5.65 12.12
N ILE A 296 -2.80 -5.78 11.93
CA ILE A 296 -3.41 -5.98 10.59
C ILE A 296 -3.17 -4.74 9.71
N VAL A 297 -3.57 -3.57 10.19
CA VAL A 297 -3.56 -2.35 9.37
C VAL A 297 -2.12 -1.89 9.11
N GLU A 298 -1.25 -1.87 10.13
CA GLU A 298 0.15 -1.46 9.94
C GLU A 298 0.87 -2.37 8.94
N SER A 299 0.63 -3.69 8.98
CA SER A 299 1.22 -4.63 8.02
C SER A 299 0.82 -4.33 6.56
N ASP A 300 -0.43 -3.93 6.31
CA ASP A 300 -0.88 -3.51 4.97
C ASP A 300 -0.20 -2.22 4.49
N TYR A 301 0.04 -1.27 5.39
CA TYR A 301 0.73 -0.04 5.04
C TYR A 301 2.22 -0.27 4.80
N ILE A 302 2.88 -1.08 5.63
CA ILE A 302 4.31 -1.38 5.50
C ILE A 302 4.61 -2.16 4.21
N SER A 303 3.70 -3.03 3.75
CA SER A 303 3.91 -3.75 2.48
C SER A 303 4.01 -2.80 1.28
N GLU A 304 3.31 -1.67 1.32
CA GLU A 304 3.36 -0.64 0.28
C GLU A 304 4.40 0.45 0.58
N LEU A 305 4.69 0.73 1.86
CA LEU A 305 5.57 1.80 2.34
C LEU A 305 6.74 1.24 3.17
N SER A 306 7.54 0.38 2.55
CA SER A 306 8.61 -0.38 3.22
C SER A 306 9.69 0.45 3.92
N HIS A 307 9.81 1.75 3.61
CA HIS A 307 10.75 2.66 4.24
C HIS A 307 10.24 3.29 5.54
N LEU A 308 8.97 3.10 5.90
CA LEU A 308 8.45 3.61 7.16
C LEU A 308 8.96 2.80 8.35
N PRO A 309 9.24 3.44 9.50
CA PRO A 309 9.63 2.71 10.69
C PRO A 309 8.46 1.87 11.22
N GLN A 310 8.79 0.67 11.68
CA GLN A 310 7.82 -0.27 12.26
C GLN A 310 7.61 0.04 13.74
N SER A 311 6.37 -0.11 14.24
CA SER A 311 6.05 0.12 15.65
C SER A 311 6.54 -0.98 16.60
N GLY A 312 6.93 -2.14 16.07
CA GLY A 312 7.30 -3.34 16.82
C GLY A 312 6.11 -4.22 17.25
N VAL A 313 4.88 -3.96 16.77
CA VAL A 313 3.74 -4.86 17.03
C VAL A 313 3.91 -6.23 16.37
N ALA A 314 4.53 -6.29 15.19
CA ALA A 314 4.81 -7.55 14.52
C ALA A 314 5.78 -8.43 15.33
N ASP A 315 6.75 -7.82 16.03
CA ASP A 315 7.73 -8.55 16.83
C ASP A 315 7.09 -9.26 18.04
N GLN A 316 6.02 -8.68 18.59
CA GLN A 316 5.30 -9.23 19.75
C GLN A 316 4.09 -10.09 19.38
N GLU A 317 3.86 -10.35 18.09
CA GLU A 317 2.73 -11.15 17.58
C GLU A 317 2.63 -12.53 18.29
N SER A 318 3.77 -13.15 18.59
CA SER A 318 3.82 -14.48 19.22
C SER A 318 3.58 -14.47 20.73
N GLU A 319 3.75 -13.31 21.37
CA GLU A 319 3.65 -13.14 22.83
C GLU A 319 2.23 -12.71 23.25
N VAL A 320 1.55 -11.95 22.40
CA VAL A 320 0.22 -11.43 22.68
C VAL A 320 -0.84 -12.51 22.41
N PRO A 321 -1.72 -12.85 23.37
CA PRO A 321 -2.79 -13.82 23.12
C PRO A 321 -3.76 -13.34 22.04
N LEU A 322 -4.44 -14.28 21.38
CA LEU A 322 -5.53 -13.93 20.47
C LEU A 322 -6.70 -13.27 21.24
N PRO A 323 -7.53 -12.44 20.56
CA PRO A 323 -8.71 -11.82 21.16
C PRO A 323 -9.65 -12.84 21.81
N GLY A 324 -10.04 -12.56 23.05
CA GLY A 324 -11.01 -13.33 23.83
C GLY A 324 -12.43 -12.76 23.74
N PRO A 325 -13.36 -13.23 24.58
CA PRO A 325 -14.75 -12.73 24.59
C PRO A 325 -14.83 -11.25 25.00
N LEU A 326 -15.58 -10.45 24.24
CA LEU A 326 -15.92 -9.06 24.55
C LEU A 326 -17.26 -8.71 23.91
N GLN A 327 -18.22 -8.17 24.67
CA GLN A 327 -19.49 -7.74 24.10
C GLN A 327 -19.33 -6.41 23.36
N THR A 328 -19.33 -6.44 22.03
CA THR A 328 -19.10 -5.25 21.18
C THR A 328 -20.35 -4.78 20.44
N HIS A 329 -21.38 -5.64 20.34
CA HIS A 329 -22.63 -5.36 19.63
C HIS A 329 -23.85 -5.49 20.53
N PHE A 330 -25.00 -4.97 20.08
CA PHE A 330 -26.25 -5.07 20.82
C PHE A 330 -26.72 -6.52 20.98
N THR A 331 -26.49 -7.36 19.96
CA THR A 331 -26.82 -8.79 19.96
C THR A 331 -25.57 -9.67 20.14
N GLU A 332 -25.76 -10.84 20.75
CA GLU A 332 -24.68 -11.82 20.92
C GLU A 332 -24.24 -12.42 19.58
N SER A 333 -25.18 -12.66 18.66
CA SER A 333 -24.88 -13.21 17.34
C SER A 333 -24.00 -12.29 16.48
N GLU A 334 -24.25 -10.97 16.48
CA GLU A 334 -23.38 -10.01 15.79
C GLU A 334 -21.99 -9.93 16.46
N THR A 335 -21.96 -9.97 17.80
CA THR A 335 -20.70 -9.99 18.57
C THR A 335 -19.85 -11.21 18.20
N GLU A 336 -20.46 -12.40 18.16
CA GLU A 336 -19.79 -13.64 17.77
C GLU A 336 -19.31 -13.59 16.31
N SER A 337 -20.17 -13.15 15.39
CA SER A 337 -19.83 -13.01 13.96
C SER A 337 -18.65 -12.06 13.75
N SER A 338 -18.67 -10.90 14.43
CA SER A 338 -17.57 -9.93 14.41
C SER A 338 -16.26 -10.53 14.96
N ALA A 339 -16.33 -11.25 16.08
CA ALA A 339 -15.15 -11.89 16.68
C ALA A 339 -14.55 -12.97 15.77
N LEU A 340 -15.39 -13.83 15.18
CA LEU A 340 -14.96 -14.87 14.25
C LEU A 340 -14.36 -14.28 12.96
N TYR A 341 -14.96 -13.23 12.43
CA TYR A 341 -14.39 -12.48 11.30
C TYR A 341 -13.02 -11.89 11.66
N PHE A 342 -12.92 -11.23 12.80
CA PHE A 342 -11.68 -10.60 13.25
C PHE A 342 -10.54 -11.62 13.44
N LEU A 343 -10.83 -12.78 14.05
CA LEU A 343 -9.88 -13.88 14.17
C LEU A 343 -9.45 -14.44 12.81
N SER A 344 -10.37 -14.55 11.85
CA SER A 344 -10.07 -14.98 10.49
C SER A 344 -9.10 -14.00 9.79
N CYS A 345 -9.32 -12.69 9.97
CA CYS A 345 -8.44 -11.63 9.49
C CYS A 345 -7.04 -11.67 10.12
N ILE A 346 -6.94 -11.87 11.43
CA ILE A 346 -5.66 -12.05 12.13
C ILE A 346 -4.92 -13.25 11.52
N SER A 347 -5.61 -14.39 11.39
CA SER A 347 -5.00 -15.63 10.90
C SER A 347 -4.43 -15.48 9.49
N ILE A 348 -5.17 -14.92 8.54
CA ILE A 348 -4.66 -14.73 7.18
C ILE A 348 -3.56 -13.68 7.12
N ARG A 349 -3.62 -12.64 7.96
CA ARG A 349 -2.53 -11.65 8.05
C ARG A 349 -1.23 -12.31 8.48
N ARG A 350 -1.27 -13.14 9.53
CA ARG A 350 -0.10 -13.87 10.03
C ARG A 350 0.49 -14.78 8.96
N LEU A 351 -0.37 -15.49 8.22
CA LEU A 351 0.05 -16.29 7.07
C LEU A 351 0.73 -15.42 6.01
N LEU A 352 0.14 -14.29 5.63
CA LEU A 352 0.71 -13.39 4.62
C LEU A 352 2.05 -12.79 5.06
N ASN A 353 2.18 -12.35 6.32
CA ASN A 353 3.45 -11.85 6.85
C ASN A 353 4.54 -12.93 6.80
N ARG A 354 4.21 -14.17 7.16
CA ARG A 354 5.13 -15.31 7.01
C ARG A 354 5.48 -15.60 5.55
N VAL A 355 4.53 -15.51 4.62
CA VAL A 355 4.80 -15.62 3.16
C VAL A 355 5.83 -14.56 2.76
N HIS A 356 5.67 -13.31 3.19
CA HIS A 356 6.64 -12.24 2.94
C HIS A 356 8.02 -12.55 3.52
N HIS A 357 8.11 -12.97 4.79
CA HIS A 357 9.38 -13.29 5.42
C HIS A 357 10.12 -14.48 4.79
N LEU A 358 9.40 -15.50 4.33
CA LEU A 358 10.00 -16.71 3.78
C LEU A 358 10.37 -16.59 2.30
N LEU A 359 9.56 -15.89 1.50
CA LEU A 359 9.75 -15.78 0.04
C LEU A 359 10.46 -14.50 -0.41
N TYR A 360 10.33 -13.39 0.34
CA TYR A 360 10.74 -12.06 -0.12
C TYR A 360 11.83 -11.40 0.75
N ALA A 361 12.32 -12.07 1.79
CA ALA A 361 13.53 -11.62 2.48
C ALA A 361 14.71 -11.59 1.48
N ALA A 362 15.34 -10.42 1.34
CA ALA A 362 16.20 -10.06 0.19
C ALA A 362 17.23 -11.14 -0.20
N GLU A 363 17.95 -11.71 0.76
CA GLU A 363 18.96 -12.74 0.50
C GLU A 363 18.35 -14.03 -0.05
N LYS A 364 17.26 -14.51 0.57
CA LYS A 364 16.59 -15.75 0.15
C LYS A 364 15.94 -15.57 -1.21
N HIS A 365 15.27 -14.44 -1.41
CA HIS A 365 14.54 -14.14 -2.64
C HIS A 365 15.46 -14.06 -3.88
N ASN A 366 16.61 -13.38 -3.74
CA ASN A 366 17.59 -13.33 -4.83
C ASN A 366 18.17 -14.72 -5.14
N ASN A 367 18.44 -15.53 -4.11
CA ASN A 367 18.91 -16.90 -4.31
C ASN A 367 17.89 -17.76 -5.08
N TYR A 368 16.60 -17.63 -4.78
CA TYR A 368 15.54 -18.37 -5.46
C TYR A 368 15.33 -17.95 -6.91
N THR A 369 15.40 -16.65 -7.21
CA THR A 369 15.02 -16.13 -8.54
C THR A 369 16.21 -16.04 -9.52
N SER A 370 17.44 -16.01 -9.03
CA SER A 370 18.65 -15.91 -9.85
C SER A 370 19.33 -17.24 -10.15
N SER A 371 19.08 -18.29 -9.37
CA SER A 371 19.79 -19.56 -9.46
C SER A 371 19.18 -20.49 -10.52
N GLN A 372 19.99 -20.93 -11.49
CA GLN A 372 19.63 -22.03 -12.39
C GLN A 372 19.90 -23.42 -11.75
N ASN A 373 20.31 -23.48 -10.48
CA ASN A 373 20.59 -24.75 -9.81
C ASN A 373 19.28 -25.50 -9.49
N SER A 374 19.14 -26.70 -10.06
CA SER A 374 17.95 -27.55 -9.90
C SER A 374 17.59 -27.86 -8.45
N SER A 375 18.58 -28.06 -7.56
CA SER A 375 18.34 -28.41 -6.15
C SER A 375 17.75 -27.26 -5.31
N GLN A 376 18.11 -26.00 -5.61
CA GLN A 376 17.55 -24.83 -4.91
C GLN A 376 16.13 -24.53 -5.39
N ASN A 377 15.84 -24.80 -6.66
CA ASN A 377 14.50 -24.71 -7.22
C ASN A 377 13.53 -25.70 -6.56
N GLU A 378 13.98 -26.91 -6.20
CA GLU A 378 13.15 -27.88 -5.46
C GLU A 378 12.76 -27.38 -4.05
N GLY A 379 13.67 -26.70 -3.34
CA GLY A 379 13.37 -26.10 -2.03
C GLY A 379 12.31 -25.00 -2.12
N LEU A 380 12.39 -24.13 -3.12
CA LEU A 380 11.38 -23.09 -3.38
C LEU A 380 10.02 -23.71 -3.69
N LYS A 381 9.97 -24.72 -4.56
CA LYS A 381 8.72 -25.41 -4.93
C LYS A 381 8.03 -26.01 -3.73
N ALA A 382 8.76 -26.77 -2.91
CA ALA A 382 8.23 -27.38 -1.69
C ALA A 382 7.71 -26.32 -0.72
N LEU A 383 8.41 -25.20 -0.58
CA LEU A 383 7.98 -24.08 0.25
C LEU A 383 6.69 -23.45 -0.27
N ILE A 384 6.58 -23.16 -1.57
CA ILE A 384 5.37 -22.60 -2.18
C ILE A 384 4.19 -23.56 -2.02
N ALA A 385 4.39 -24.85 -2.29
CA ALA A 385 3.36 -25.88 -2.12
C ALA A 385 2.85 -25.95 -0.66
N GLU A 386 3.75 -25.86 0.32
CA GLU A 386 3.37 -25.87 1.73
C GLU A 386 2.64 -24.59 2.15
N LEU A 387 3.05 -23.41 1.65
CA LEU A 387 2.36 -22.15 1.93
C LEU A 387 0.95 -22.14 1.32
N ASP A 388 0.79 -22.63 0.09
CA ASP A 388 -0.52 -22.78 -0.56
C ASP A 388 -1.41 -23.78 0.18
N ARG A 389 -0.86 -24.92 0.62
CA ARG A 389 -1.58 -25.88 1.45
C ARG A 389 -2.13 -25.25 2.73
N GLN A 390 -1.34 -24.38 3.39
CA GLN A 390 -1.78 -23.67 4.58
C GLN A 390 -2.84 -22.60 4.29
N LEU A 391 -2.77 -21.95 3.12
CA LEU A 391 -3.79 -21.01 2.67
C LEU A 391 -5.12 -21.72 2.38
N VAL A 392 -5.09 -22.86 1.69
CA VAL A 392 -6.28 -23.70 1.44
C VAL A 392 -6.87 -24.21 2.76
N LEU A 393 -6.03 -24.73 3.67
CA LEU A 393 -6.50 -25.19 4.97
C LEU A 393 -7.16 -24.05 5.77
N TRP A 394 -6.58 -22.84 5.73
CA TRP A 394 -7.20 -21.67 6.37
C TRP A 394 -8.62 -21.42 5.82
N HIS A 395 -8.80 -21.47 4.50
CA HIS A 395 -10.09 -21.29 3.84
C HIS A 395 -11.09 -22.39 4.24
N GLU A 396 -10.69 -23.66 4.24
CA GLU A 396 -11.54 -24.79 4.66
C GLU A 396 -11.98 -24.69 6.13
N THR A 397 -11.17 -24.06 6.99
CA THR A 397 -11.48 -23.89 8.42
C THR A 397 -12.35 -22.68 8.75
N LEU A 398 -12.72 -21.85 7.76
CA LEU A 398 -13.55 -20.68 8.01
C LEU A 398 -14.96 -21.08 8.49
N PRO A 399 -15.57 -20.30 9.41
CA PRO A 399 -16.98 -20.45 9.80
C PRO A 399 -17.93 -20.40 8.59
N GLY A 400 -19.06 -21.09 8.67
CA GLY A 400 -19.99 -21.26 7.54
C GLY A 400 -20.45 -19.94 6.89
N PHE A 401 -20.66 -18.87 7.67
CA PHE A 401 -21.05 -17.56 7.12
C PHE A 401 -19.91 -16.81 6.41
N LEU A 402 -18.65 -17.24 6.62
CA LEU A 402 -17.44 -16.70 6.00
C LEU A 402 -16.92 -17.57 4.87
N GLN A 403 -17.55 -18.72 4.61
CA GLN A 403 -17.19 -19.59 3.49
C GLN A 403 -17.53 -18.93 2.15
N PHE A 404 -16.68 -19.16 1.16
CA PHE A 404 -16.83 -18.60 -0.19
C PHE A 404 -16.24 -19.55 -1.25
N GLU A 405 -16.68 -19.41 -2.49
CA GLU A 405 -16.10 -20.10 -3.64
C GLU A 405 -14.99 -19.24 -4.30
N GLU A 406 -13.96 -19.89 -4.85
CA GLU A 406 -12.85 -19.24 -5.57
C GLU A 406 -13.23 -18.69 -6.96
N ASN A 407 -14.51 -18.74 -7.34
CA ASN A 407 -14.98 -18.22 -8.62
C ASN A 407 -15.47 -16.76 -8.49
N THR A 408 -16.16 -16.28 -9.53
CA THR A 408 -16.72 -14.92 -9.58
C THR A 408 -18.16 -14.83 -9.07
N GLN A 409 -18.71 -15.90 -8.48
CA GLN A 409 -20.06 -15.86 -7.91
C GLN A 409 -20.10 -14.93 -6.70
N ASP A 410 -21.26 -14.32 -6.46
CA ASP A 410 -21.46 -13.45 -5.31
C ASP A 410 -21.41 -14.27 -4.01
N CYS A 411 -20.71 -13.73 -3.01
CA CYS A 411 -20.67 -14.33 -1.68
C CYS A 411 -21.97 -14.03 -0.93
N GLY A 412 -22.25 -14.82 0.12
CA GLY A 412 -23.45 -14.63 0.95
C GLY A 412 -23.47 -13.31 1.74
N ASN A 413 -22.31 -12.69 1.97
CA ASN A 413 -22.18 -11.38 2.61
C ASN A 413 -20.85 -10.71 2.25
N GLU A 414 -20.70 -9.43 2.58
CA GLU A 414 -19.48 -8.66 2.30
C GLU A 414 -18.26 -9.12 3.09
N HIS A 415 -18.43 -9.71 4.28
CA HIS A 415 -17.32 -10.21 5.10
C HIS A 415 -16.62 -11.40 4.43
N ALA A 416 -17.41 -12.37 3.94
CA ALA A 416 -16.92 -13.50 3.16
C ALA A 416 -16.26 -13.01 1.85
N ALA A 417 -16.88 -12.03 1.18
CA ALA A 417 -16.35 -11.48 -0.05
C ALA A 417 -15.01 -10.74 0.15
N PHE A 418 -14.85 -10.03 1.27
CA PHE A 418 -13.61 -9.38 1.64
C PHE A 418 -12.52 -10.41 1.99
N LEU A 419 -12.86 -11.46 2.74
CA LEU A 419 -11.92 -12.57 2.99
C LEU A 419 -11.49 -13.28 1.70
N ARG A 420 -12.39 -13.41 0.71
CA ARG A 420 -12.03 -13.90 -0.62
C ARG A 420 -11.00 -13.01 -1.31
N GLN A 421 -11.15 -11.69 -1.23
CA GLN A 421 -10.14 -10.77 -1.77
C GLN A 421 -8.77 -10.97 -1.10
N ARG A 422 -8.74 -11.10 0.23
CA ARG A 422 -7.50 -11.36 0.99
C ARG A 422 -6.88 -12.72 0.64
N TYR A 423 -7.71 -13.75 0.45
CA TYR A 423 -7.27 -15.08 0.00
C TYR A 423 -6.63 -15.02 -1.38
N LEU A 424 -7.30 -14.42 -2.37
CA LEU A 424 -6.79 -14.31 -3.74
C LEU A 424 -5.51 -13.46 -3.81
N ALA A 425 -5.41 -12.39 -3.00
CA ALA A 425 -4.19 -11.61 -2.86
C ALA A 425 -3.05 -12.44 -2.27
N CYS A 426 -3.31 -13.20 -1.19
CA CYS A 426 -2.29 -14.07 -0.60
C CYS A 426 -1.82 -15.14 -1.59
N LYS A 427 -2.75 -15.76 -2.33
CA LYS A 427 -2.46 -16.75 -3.36
C LYS A 427 -1.57 -16.18 -4.47
N SER A 428 -1.87 -14.98 -4.96
CA SER A 428 -1.01 -14.34 -5.97
C SER A 428 0.38 -14.05 -5.43
N VAL A 429 0.52 -13.60 -4.17
CA VAL A 429 1.83 -13.37 -3.52
C VAL A 429 2.62 -14.67 -3.31
N ILE A 430 1.97 -15.79 -2.98
CA ILE A 430 2.62 -17.09 -2.80
C ILE A 430 3.23 -17.59 -4.12
N TYR A 431 2.49 -17.47 -5.24
CA TYR A 431 2.91 -18.00 -6.53
C TYR A 431 3.74 -17.02 -7.38
N ARG A 432 3.79 -15.74 -7.03
CA ARG A 432 4.52 -14.69 -7.77
C ARG A 432 6.00 -14.99 -8.05
N PRO A 433 6.78 -15.68 -7.18
CA PRO A 433 8.17 -16.03 -7.52
C PRO A 433 8.30 -16.81 -8.84
N TYR A 434 7.31 -17.63 -9.21
CA TYR A 434 7.33 -18.32 -10.49
C TYR A 434 7.19 -17.37 -11.68
N VAL A 435 6.33 -16.35 -11.57
CA VAL A 435 6.20 -15.31 -12.61
C VAL A 435 7.54 -14.60 -12.77
N GLU A 436 8.18 -14.22 -11.67
CA GLU A 436 9.48 -13.53 -11.71
C GLU A 436 10.59 -14.39 -12.32
N ILE A 437 10.63 -15.69 -12.03
CA ILE A 437 11.59 -16.62 -12.65
C ILE A 437 11.37 -16.66 -14.17
N VAL A 438 10.12 -16.81 -14.63
CA VAL A 438 9.80 -16.89 -16.06
C VAL A 438 10.13 -15.58 -16.79
N LEU A 439 9.92 -14.44 -16.12
CA LEU A 439 10.24 -13.12 -16.69
C LEU A 439 11.75 -12.83 -16.72
N LYS A 440 12.52 -13.25 -15.70
CA LYS A 440 13.97 -13.06 -15.64
C LYS A 440 14.72 -13.91 -16.67
N HIS A 441 14.22 -15.10 -17.00
CA HIS A 441 14.87 -16.06 -17.91
C HIS A 441 14.10 -16.26 -19.22
N GLY A 442 13.52 -15.19 -19.78
CA GLY A 442 12.54 -15.22 -20.88
C GLY A 442 12.91 -15.99 -22.16
N ASP A 443 14.18 -16.27 -22.41
CA ASP A 443 14.67 -17.01 -23.58
C ASP A 443 14.92 -18.51 -23.32
N VAL A 444 14.75 -18.98 -22.08
CA VAL A 444 15.02 -20.36 -21.67
C VAL A 444 13.72 -21.18 -21.62
N GLN A 445 13.79 -22.44 -22.01
CA GLN A 445 12.68 -23.37 -21.82
C GLN A 445 12.51 -23.66 -20.32
N HIS A 446 11.39 -23.22 -19.75
CA HIS A 446 11.09 -23.38 -18.33
C HIS A 446 10.48 -24.76 -18.04
N ALA A 447 10.69 -25.27 -16.83
CA ALA A 447 10.01 -26.45 -16.36
C ALA A 447 8.48 -26.23 -16.39
N ARG A 448 7.73 -27.25 -16.79
CA ARG A 448 6.26 -27.20 -16.89
C ARG A 448 5.60 -26.71 -15.61
N GLU A 449 6.06 -27.21 -14.47
CA GLU A 449 5.57 -26.85 -13.13
C GLU A 449 5.76 -25.36 -12.81
N THR A 450 6.88 -24.76 -13.23
CA THR A 450 7.13 -23.31 -13.07
C THR A 450 6.13 -22.49 -13.86
N VAL A 451 5.84 -22.89 -15.10
CA VAL A 451 4.85 -22.21 -15.95
C VAL A 451 3.43 -22.40 -15.38
N GLU A 452 3.08 -23.59 -14.92
CA GLU A 452 1.81 -23.86 -14.25
C GLU A 452 1.65 -23.04 -12.95
N GLY A 453 2.71 -22.95 -12.14
CA GLY A 453 2.75 -22.11 -10.94
C GLY A 453 2.58 -20.62 -11.25
N ALA A 454 3.25 -20.12 -12.29
CA ALA A 454 3.05 -18.76 -12.77
C ALA A 454 1.60 -18.54 -13.26
N GLY A 455 1.01 -19.52 -13.95
CA GLY A 455 -0.41 -19.51 -14.32
C GLY A 455 -1.34 -19.41 -13.12
N ARG A 456 -1.07 -20.11 -12.02
CA ARG A 456 -1.84 -19.99 -10.76
C ARG A 456 -1.75 -18.58 -10.17
N CYS A 457 -0.57 -17.96 -10.19
CA CYS A 457 -0.41 -16.55 -9.78
C CYS A 457 -1.29 -15.63 -10.62
N LEU A 458 -1.23 -15.76 -11.95
CA LEU A 458 -1.95 -14.89 -12.88
C LEU A 458 -3.46 -15.06 -12.77
N LYS A 459 -3.93 -16.31 -12.65
CA LYS A 459 -5.34 -16.60 -12.37
C LYS A 459 -5.80 -15.94 -11.08
N ALA A 460 -5.09 -16.13 -9.97
CA ALA A 460 -5.44 -15.50 -8.69
C ALA A 460 -5.48 -13.96 -8.79
N SER A 461 -4.54 -13.36 -9.53
CA SER A 461 -4.53 -11.92 -9.82
C SER A 461 -5.76 -11.46 -10.63
N CYS A 462 -6.13 -12.20 -11.67
CA CYS A 462 -7.32 -11.92 -12.48
C CYS A 462 -8.60 -12.07 -11.67
N ASP A 463 -8.73 -13.16 -10.90
CA ASP A 463 -9.88 -13.43 -10.05
C ASP A 463 -10.00 -12.38 -8.93
N HIS A 464 -8.87 -11.86 -8.42
CA HIS A 464 -8.86 -10.77 -7.45
C HIS A 464 -9.48 -9.49 -8.05
N ILE A 465 -9.04 -9.08 -9.24
CA ILE A 465 -9.61 -7.90 -9.94
C ILE A 465 -11.11 -8.12 -10.22
N ALA A 466 -11.47 -9.29 -10.75
CA ALA A 466 -12.84 -9.63 -11.11
C ALA A 466 -13.80 -9.64 -9.91
N ASN A 467 -13.30 -9.91 -8.71
CA ASN A 467 -14.07 -9.95 -7.46
C ASN A 467 -13.97 -8.67 -6.63
N LEU A 468 -13.20 -7.67 -7.07
CA LEU A 468 -13.11 -6.38 -6.37
C LEU A 468 -14.44 -5.62 -6.49
N ARG A 469 -14.97 -5.12 -5.36
CA ARG A 469 -16.25 -4.38 -5.25
C ARG A 469 -16.12 -3.29 -4.18
N SER A 470 -17.09 -2.38 -4.14
CA SER A 470 -17.20 -1.30 -3.13
C SER A 470 -17.71 -1.81 -1.77
N PHE A 471 -17.03 -2.79 -1.16
CA PHE A 471 -17.37 -3.22 0.21
C PHE A 471 -17.08 -2.10 1.21
N GLY A 472 -17.88 -2.00 2.27
CA GLY A 472 -17.80 -0.88 3.22
C GLY A 472 -16.38 -0.68 3.77
N GLN A 473 -15.76 -1.78 4.19
CA GLN A 473 -14.39 -1.82 4.69
C GLN A 473 -13.34 -1.45 3.63
N THR A 474 -13.46 -1.98 2.41
CA THR A 474 -12.52 -1.69 1.32
C THR A 474 -12.50 -0.19 1.03
N VAL A 475 -13.68 0.42 0.99
CA VAL A 475 -13.81 1.86 0.74
C VAL A 475 -13.32 2.68 1.94
N MET A 476 -13.66 2.27 3.16
CA MET A 476 -13.32 3.00 4.36
C MET A 476 -11.82 3.00 4.68
N ILE A 477 -11.14 1.86 4.51
CA ILE A 477 -9.77 1.66 5.02
C ILE A 477 -8.77 1.41 3.90
N ASP A 478 -9.14 0.57 2.93
CA ASP A 478 -8.17 -0.01 1.99
C ASP A 478 -8.08 0.76 0.68
N THR A 479 -8.92 1.78 0.41
CA THR A 479 -8.96 2.51 -0.88
C THR A 479 -7.56 2.90 -1.38
N TRP A 480 -6.71 3.43 -0.48
CA TRP A 480 -5.34 3.79 -0.85
C TRP A 480 -4.50 2.55 -1.19
N ILE A 481 -4.45 1.54 -0.33
CA ILE A 481 -3.68 0.29 -0.52
C ILE A 481 -4.16 -0.45 -1.78
N CYS A 482 -5.47 -0.63 -1.94
CA CYS A 482 -6.08 -1.26 -3.11
C CYS A 482 -5.69 -0.54 -4.40
N SER A 483 -5.61 0.79 -4.41
CA SER A 483 -5.21 1.51 -5.63
C SER A 483 -3.79 1.13 -6.08
N LEU A 484 -2.83 1.05 -5.16
CA LEU A 484 -1.45 0.66 -5.45
C LEU A 484 -1.33 -0.82 -5.82
N SER A 485 -2.01 -1.68 -5.07
CA SER A 485 -2.03 -3.13 -5.30
C SER A 485 -2.63 -3.48 -6.66
N MET A 486 -3.73 -2.81 -7.06
CA MET A 486 -4.37 -3.03 -8.35
C MET A 486 -3.57 -2.47 -9.51
N THR A 487 -2.92 -1.32 -9.35
CA THR A 487 -1.94 -0.83 -10.34
C THR A 487 -0.80 -1.84 -10.53
N SER A 488 -0.22 -2.35 -9.44
CA SER A 488 0.85 -3.36 -9.48
C SER A 488 0.39 -4.67 -10.15
N THR A 489 -0.84 -5.10 -9.87
CA THR A 489 -1.44 -6.30 -10.47
C THR A 489 -1.65 -6.13 -11.97
N MET A 490 -2.14 -4.96 -12.41
CA MET A 490 -2.27 -4.62 -13.83
C MET A 490 -0.92 -4.63 -14.56
N PHE A 491 0.17 -4.17 -13.92
CA PHE A 491 1.51 -4.28 -14.49
C PHE A 491 1.98 -5.71 -14.65
N ILE A 492 1.78 -6.57 -13.63
CA ILE A 492 2.13 -7.98 -13.71
C ILE A 492 1.41 -8.64 -14.90
N ILE A 493 0.13 -8.31 -15.12
CA ILE A 493 -0.64 -8.79 -16.27
C ILE A 493 -0.04 -8.30 -17.59
N LEU A 494 0.25 -7.00 -17.72
CA LEU A 494 0.85 -6.43 -18.94
C LEU A 494 2.17 -7.10 -19.30
N VAL A 495 3.11 -7.20 -18.35
CA VAL A 495 4.43 -7.82 -18.59
C VAL A 495 4.29 -9.30 -18.91
N SER A 496 3.36 -10.00 -18.25
CA SER A 496 3.11 -11.42 -18.50
C SER A 496 2.48 -11.67 -19.87
N LEU A 497 1.65 -10.74 -20.40
CA LEU A 497 1.10 -10.83 -21.75
C LEU A 497 2.17 -10.75 -22.85
N GLN A 498 3.26 -10.03 -22.59
CA GLN A 498 4.39 -9.91 -23.50
C GLN A 498 5.27 -11.17 -23.52
N ASN A 499 5.15 -12.04 -22.52
CA ASN A 499 5.88 -13.30 -22.43
C ASN A 499 5.10 -14.47 -23.07
N PRO A 500 5.62 -15.14 -24.11
CA PRO A 500 4.92 -16.23 -24.80
C PRO A 500 4.54 -17.42 -23.92
N ALA A 501 5.30 -17.71 -22.86
CA ALA A 501 5.02 -18.83 -21.96
C ALA A 501 3.87 -18.53 -20.99
N LEU A 502 3.68 -17.25 -20.63
CA LEU A 502 2.67 -16.82 -19.67
C LEU A 502 1.38 -16.34 -20.34
N ARG A 503 1.46 -15.83 -21.57
CA ARG A 503 0.31 -15.32 -22.35
C ARG A 503 -0.89 -16.28 -22.35
N PRO A 504 -0.75 -17.61 -22.55
CA PRO A 504 -1.91 -18.52 -22.57
C PRO A 504 -2.75 -18.50 -21.30
N ALA A 505 -2.13 -18.38 -20.12
CA ALA A 505 -2.83 -18.34 -18.84
C ALA A 505 -3.71 -17.10 -18.66
N LEU A 506 -3.45 -16.04 -19.44
CA LEU A 506 -4.19 -14.78 -19.38
C LEU A 506 -5.31 -14.71 -20.43
N LEU A 507 -5.16 -15.41 -21.56
CA LEU A 507 -6.15 -15.40 -22.65
C LEU A 507 -7.50 -16.03 -22.27
N GLU A 508 -7.55 -16.82 -21.19
CA GLU A 508 -8.79 -17.39 -20.64
C GLU A 508 -9.66 -16.33 -19.92
N HIS A 509 -9.12 -15.14 -19.65
CA HIS A 509 -9.77 -14.09 -18.89
C HIS A 509 -10.14 -12.87 -19.75
N ASN A 510 -11.21 -12.15 -19.37
CA ASN A 510 -11.66 -10.92 -20.02
C ASN A 510 -10.82 -9.69 -19.60
N ILE A 511 -9.52 -9.71 -19.89
CA ILE A 511 -8.57 -8.68 -19.41
C ILE A 511 -8.96 -7.24 -19.82
N SER A 512 -9.63 -7.08 -20.96
CA SER A 512 -10.10 -5.77 -21.44
C SER A 512 -11.12 -5.11 -20.52
N GLU A 513 -11.80 -5.87 -19.66
CA GLU A 513 -12.76 -5.31 -18.70
C GLU A 513 -12.08 -4.84 -17.41
N PHE A 514 -10.84 -5.27 -17.13
CA PHE A 514 -10.16 -4.98 -15.87
C PHE A 514 -9.84 -3.49 -15.69
N GLY A 515 -9.27 -2.86 -16.72
CA GLY A 515 -8.96 -1.42 -16.68
C GLY A 515 -10.20 -0.57 -16.43
N PRO A 516 -11.27 -0.69 -17.24
CA PRO A 516 -12.53 0.03 -17.02
C PRO A 516 -13.16 -0.24 -15.65
N HIS A 517 -13.22 -1.51 -15.22
CA HIS A 517 -13.78 -1.91 -13.92
C HIS A 517 -13.04 -1.26 -12.75
N LEU A 518 -11.71 -1.36 -12.72
CA LEU A 518 -10.88 -0.77 -11.68
C LEU A 518 -11.01 0.76 -11.67
N ARG A 519 -10.98 1.40 -12.84
CA ARG A 519 -11.14 2.86 -12.95
C ARG A 519 -12.52 3.29 -12.47
N GLN A 520 -13.58 2.56 -12.77
CA GLN A 520 -14.93 2.86 -12.29
C GLN A 520 -14.99 2.81 -10.76
N LEU A 521 -14.47 1.74 -10.15
CA LEU A 521 -14.44 1.59 -8.69
C LEU A 521 -13.60 2.68 -8.02
N LEU A 522 -12.33 2.84 -8.43
CA LEU A 522 -11.42 3.79 -7.80
C LEU A 522 -11.87 5.25 -7.99
N ASN A 523 -12.45 5.61 -9.14
CA ASN A 523 -13.06 6.94 -9.31
C ASN A 523 -14.27 7.11 -8.39
N SER A 524 -15.07 6.07 -8.17
CA SER A 524 -16.18 6.16 -7.22
C SER A 524 -15.67 6.39 -5.80
N TRP A 525 -14.67 5.63 -5.35
CA TRP A 525 -14.14 5.71 -3.99
C TRP A 525 -13.42 7.04 -3.71
N ILE A 526 -12.59 7.51 -4.65
CA ILE A 526 -11.84 8.78 -4.49
C ILE A 526 -12.77 10.01 -4.46
N ASN A 527 -13.94 9.92 -5.09
CA ASN A 527 -14.90 11.02 -5.15
C ASN A 527 -15.78 11.15 -3.91
N LEU A 528 -15.70 10.23 -2.94
CA LEU A 528 -16.41 10.33 -1.66
C LEU A 528 -15.92 11.51 -0.83
N ILE A 529 -14.62 11.82 -0.91
CA ILE A 529 -14.01 12.90 -0.16
C ILE A 529 -13.69 14.08 -1.07
N PRO A 530 -13.87 15.34 -0.63
CA PRO A 530 -13.60 16.51 -1.46
C PRO A 530 -12.13 16.64 -1.89
N GLN A 531 -11.21 16.32 -0.98
CA GLN A 531 -9.77 16.40 -1.22
C GLN A 531 -9.25 15.06 -1.73
N LYS A 532 -9.13 14.95 -3.06
CA LYS A 532 -8.68 13.72 -3.72
C LYS A 532 -7.22 13.41 -3.41
N SER A 533 -6.93 12.14 -3.15
CA SER A 533 -5.57 11.65 -2.95
C SER A 533 -4.75 11.69 -4.25
N PRO A 534 -3.62 12.43 -4.31
CA PRO A 534 -2.78 12.49 -5.51
C PRO A 534 -2.23 11.12 -5.94
N SER A 535 -1.87 10.27 -4.98
CA SER A 535 -1.34 8.92 -5.23
C SER A 535 -2.40 7.99 -5.84
N ILE A 536 -3.67 8.14 -5.44
CA ILE A 536 -4.78 7.35 -6.02
C ILE A 536 -5.11 7.88 -7.42
N GLN A 537 -5.12 9.20 -7.63
CA GLN A 537 -5.27 9.78 -8.96
C GLN A 537 -4.17 9.30 -9.91
N GLN A 538 -2.93 9.22 -9.42
CA GLN A 538 -1.83 8.65 -10.17
C GLN A 538 -2.09 7.18 -10.52
N SER A 539 -2.50 6.37 -9.54
CA SER A 539 -2.84 4.95 -9.76
C SER A 539 -3.94 4.77 -10.84
N ILE A 540 -4.98 5.61 -10.82
CA ILE A 540 -6.06 5.62 -11.83
C ILE A 540 -5.51 5.96 -13.23
N ARG A 541 -4.64 6.97 -13.35
CA ARG A 541 -4.00 7.32 -14.63
C ARG A 541 -3.17 6.17 -15.17
N LEU A 542 -2.43 5.51 -14.29
CA LEU A 542 -1.57 4.40 -14.66
C LEU A 542 -2.35 3.17 -15.09
N ILE A 543 -3.45 2.86 -14.42
CA ILE A 543 -4.34 1.78 -14.86
C ILE A 543 -4.86 2.06 -16.29
N ALA A 544 -5.20 3.32 -16.61
CA ALA A 544 -5.60 3.70 -17.97
C ALA A 544 -4.45 3.55 -19.00
N GLU A 545 -3.23 3.95 -18.64
CA GLU A 545 -2.07 3.76 -19.51
C GLU A 545 -1.77 2.28 -19.77
N ILE A 546 -1.82 1.45 -18.73
CA ILE A 546 -1.60 0.01 -18.84
C ILE A 546 -2.68 -0.64 -19.70
N GLU A 547 -3.95 -0.25 -19.52
CA GLU A 547 -5.08 -0.72 -20.32
C GLU A 547 -4.84 -0.47 -21.82
N ASN A 548 -4.43 0.75 -22.20
CA ASN A 548 -4.11 1.07 -23.59
C ASN A 548 -2.97 0.20 -24.13
N LEU A 549 -1.91 -0.03 -23.34
CA LEU A 549 -0.79 -0.88 -23.74
C LEU A 549 -1.19 -2.36 -23.89
N ILE A 550 -2.12 -2.84 -23.06
CA ILE A 550 -2.68 -4.19 -23.18
C ILE A 550 -3.48 -4.32 -24.48
N GLU A 551 -4.25 -3.29 -24.85
CA GLU A 551 -4.99 -3.26 -26.12
C GLU A 551 -4.06 -3.23 -27.34
N GLU A 552 -2.97 -2.47 -27.29
CA GLU A 552 -1.96 -2.41 -28.35
C GLU A 552 -1.16 -3.72 -28.51
N SER A 553 -1.06 -4.52 -27.44
CA SER A 553 -0.29 -5.78 -27.42
C SER A 553 -1.10 -7.01 -27.88
N ARG A 554 -2.40 -6.84 -28.15
CA ARG A 554 -3.28 -7.90 -28.67
C ARG A 554 -3.11 -8.04 -30.17
#